data_AF-A0A1H6CMW9-F1
#
_entry.id   AF-A0A1H6CMW9-F1
#
_cell.length_a   1.000
_cell.length_b   1.000
_cell.length_c   1.000
_cell.angle_alpha   90.00
_cell.angle_beta   90.00
_cell.angle_gamma   90.00
#
_symmetry.space_group_name_H-M   'P 1'
#
loop_
_entity.id
_entity.type
_entity.pdbx_description
1 polymer ?
#
loop_
_entity_poly.entity_id
_entity_poly.type
_entity_poly.pdbx_seq_one_letter_code
_entity_poly.pdbx_strand_id
1 'polypeptide(L)'
;MATIEGSAFDDFLIGSRFSDVVHAGAGDDFVKGGHGADTIYGEDGSDLLFGDEGDDSIFGGEGNDVLFGGAGHDSLFGGEGDDVLSGDNGDDILSGGAGNDVLLGGNGDDTLQGGAGDDVLQGGNGNDILQGGAGNDILEGGNGNDVLQGGDGNDVLTGGRGDDILQGGAGDDVLFGGQGNDILAGGAGNDVFVFHGGGGNDLVLDFDAGSDMMQIASDINGTGVASADDVAARATTVGGNAVIDLGHGDTITVVGVTAEDIQSDPNSYFTVA
;
A
#
# COMPACT_ATOMS: atom_id res chain seq x y z
N MET A 1 20.25 3.37 28.86
CA MET A 1 18.93 2.98 29.36
C MET A 1 18.65 3.76 30.62
N ALA A 2 18.24 5.02 30.45
CA ALA A 2 17.47 5.72 31.45
C ALA A 2 15.98 5.37 31.25
N THR A 3 15.18 5.63 32.29
CA THR A 3 13.72 5.53 32.22
C THR A 3 13.17 6.90 32.53
N ILE A 4 12.22 7.37 31.72
CA ILE A 4 11.54 8.64 31.83
C ILE A 4 10.05 8.36 31.98
N GLU A 5 9.43 8.98 32.96
CA GLU A 5 8.02 8.78 33.31
C GLU A 5 7.34 10.15 33.28
N GLY A 6 6.30 10.27 32.47
CA GLY A 6 5.37 11.38 32.52
C GLY A 6 4.33 11.18 33.62
N SER A 7 3.19 11.83 33.45
CA SER A 7 2.18 12.01 34.47
C SER A 7 0.81 11.61 33.93
N ALA A 8 -0.25 12.31 34.36
CA ALA A 8 -1.60 12.08 33.89
C ALA A 8 -2.17 13.34 33.22
N PHE A 9 -1.26 14.17 32.71
CA PHE A 9 -1.50 15.43 32.04
C PHE A 9 -0.51 15.54 30.89
N ASP A 10 -0.82 16.40 29.93
CA ASP A 10 0.06 16.76 28.82
C ASP A 10 1.50 17.07 29.30
N ASP A 11 2.43 16.22 28.90
CA ASP A 11 3.83 16.23 29.27
C ASP A 11 4.73 16.53 28.08
N PHE A 12 5.95 16.99 28.40
CA PHE A 12 7.00 17.22 27.41
C PHE A 12 8.26 16.50 27.88
N LEU A 13 8.54 15.37 27.22
CA LEU A 13 9.59 14.43 27.61
C LEU A 13 10.69 14.41 26.54
N ILE A 14 11.94 14.46 27.00
CA ILE A 14 13.12 14.36 26.11
C ILE A 14 14.06 13.30 26.69
N GLY A 15 14.36 12.31 25.87
CA GLY A 15 15.38 11.31 26.07
C GLY A 15 16.80 11.89 26.00
N SER A 16 17.76 10.98 25.92
CA SER A 16 19.17 11.27 26.01
C SER A 16 19.86 11.02 24.67
N ARG A 17 21.11 10.60 24.71
CA ARG A 17 21.88 10.22 23.50
C ARG A 17 22.18 8.73 23.47
N PHE A 18 21.47 8.00 24.30
CA PHE A 18 21.61 6.58 24.55
C PHE A 18 20.19 6.04 24.58
N SER A 19 20.03 4.77 24.27
CA SER A 19 18.77 4.05 24.46
C SER A 19 18.09 4.38 25.77
N ASP A 20 16.83 4.77 25.71
CA ASP A 20 15.96 5.16 26.80
C ASP A 20 14.63 4.41 26.72
N VAL A 21 13.90 4.38 27.84
CA VAL A 21 12.53 3.89 27.90
C VAL A 21 11.68 5.05 28.41
N VAL A 22 10.70 5.48 27.63
CA VAL A 22 9.82 6.60 27.96
C VAL A 22 8.38 6.10 28.09
N HIS A 23 7.74 6.42 29.20
CA HIS A 23 6.31 6.25 29.41
C HIS A 23 5.70 7.65 29.54
N ALA A 24 4.87 8.05 28.58
CA ALA A 24 4.28 9.39 28.54
C ALA A 24 3.12 9.49 29.55
N GLY A 25 2.22 8.50 29.52
CA GLY A 25 1.20 8.32 30.54
C GLY A 25 -0.17 8.69 30.01
N ALA A 26 -0.95 9.44 30.77
CA ALA A 26 -2.22 9.94 30.25
C ALA A 26 -2.10 11.41 29.87
N GLY A 27 -2.86 11.85 28.86
CA GLY A 27 -2.85 13.24 28.38
C GLY A 27 -2.27 13.31 26.97
N ASP A 28 -2.32 14.49 26.36
CA ASP A 28 -1.78 14.66 25.01
C ASP A 28 -0.30 15.04 25.12
N ASP A 29 0.59 14.07 24.90
CA ASP A 29 2.00 14.18 25.24
C ASP A 29 2.90 14.48 24.04
N PHE A 30 4.06 15.05 24.35
CA PHE A 30 5.13 15.26 23.38
C PHE A 30 6.40 14.55 23.84
N VAL A 31 6.88 13.60 23.05
CA VAL A 31 8.06 12.80 23.38
C VAL A 31 9.11 12.85 22.28
N LYS A 32 10.38 12.99 22.67
CA LYS A 32 11.54 12.77 21.79
C LYS A 32 12.51 11.76 22.39
N GLY A 33 12.83 10.69 21.67
CA GLY A 33 13.83 9.69 22.03
C GLY A 33 15.24 10.27 21.99
N GLY A 34 15.64 10.78 20.82
CA GLY A 34 16.89 11.50 20.63
C GLY A 34 17.92 10.69 19.84
N HIS A 35 18.89 10.07 20.52
CA HIS A 35 19.80 9.16 19.83
C HIS A 35 19.82 7.79 20.52
N GLY A 36 20.08 6.76 19.72
CA GLY A 36 20.18 5.38 20.16
C GLY A 36 18.82 4.71 20.16
N ALA A 37 18.81 3.38 20.19
CA ALA A 37 17.57 2.60 20.13
C ALA A 37 16.69 2.81 21.36
N ASP A 38 15.63 3.58 21.21
CA ASP A 38 14.70 4.01 22.24
C ASP A 38 13.42 3.17 22.23
N THR A 39 12.74 3.12 23.38
CA THR A 39 11.39 2.55 23.49
C THR A 39 10.46 3.60 24.07
N ILE A 40 9.42 3.98 23.33
CA ILE A 40 8.51 5.06 23.69
C ILE A 40 7.09 4.52 23.75
N TYR A 41 6.40 4.78 24.85
CA TYR A 41 4.98 4.49 25.05
C TYR A 41 4.22 5.81 25.25
N GLY A 42 3.29 6.13 24.37
CA GLY A 42 2.33 7.23 24.53
C GLY A 42 1.32 6.92 25.63
N GLU A 43 0.69 5.74 25.54
CA GLU A 43 -0.33 5.23 26.45
C GLU A 43 -1.73 5.82 26.19
N ASP A 44 -2.26 6.73 27.02
CA ASP A 44 -3.62 7.27 26.82
C ASP A 44 -3.53 8.73 26.32
N GLY A 45 -4.10 9.08 25.17
CA GLY A 45 -4.16 10.46 24.70
C GLY A 45 -3.84 10.60 23.23
N SER A 46 -3.87 11.83 22.71
CA SER A 46 -3.41 12.10 21.34
C SER A 46 -1.98 12.63 21.37
N ASP A 47 -1.03 11.73 21.14
CA ASP A 47 0.39 11.98 21.36
C ASP A 47 1.16 12.35 20.10
N LEU A 48 2.30 13.01 20.31
CA LEU A 48 3.28 13.29 19.28
C LEU A 48 4.65 12.74 19.69
N LEU A 49 5.05 11.65 19.04
CA LEU A 49 6.17 10.81 19.43
C LEU A 49 7.26 10.80 18.33
N PHE A 50 8.51 11.05 18.69
CA PHE A 50 9.66 11.00 17.79
C PHE A 50 10.74 10.04 18.32
N GLY A 51 11.16 9.07 17.51
CA GLY A 51 12.35 8.24 17.77
C GLY A 51 13.65 9.03 17.59
N ASP A 52 13.71 9.79 16.49
CA ASP A 52 14.86 10.58 16.02
C ASP A 52 15.95 9.70 15.37
N GLU A 53 17.11 9.48 16.00
CA GLU A 53 18.17 8.61 15.45
C GLU A 53 18.26 7.29 16.24
N GLY A 54 18.13 6.14 15.60
CA GLY A 54 18.15 4.87 16.33
C GLY A 54 17.36 3.80 15.60
N ASP A 55 17.41 2.58 16.11
CA ASP A 55 16.44 1.56 15.74
C ASP A 55 15.41 1.56 16.89
N ASP A 56 14.32 2.29 16.73
CA ASP A 56 13.41 2.66 17.81
C ASP A 56 12.14 1.80 17.82
N SER A 57 11.49 1.74 18.98
CA SER A 57 10.18 1.09 19.14
C SER A 57 9.20 2.06 19.77
N ILE A 58 8.19 2.48 19.01
CA ILE A 58 7.25 3.52 19.40
C ILE A 58 5.83 2.93 19.40
N PHE A 59 5.13 3.11 20.51
CA PHE A 59 3.74 2.68 20.71
C PHE A 59 2.90 3.91 21.04
N GLY A 60 1.91 4.23 20.23
CA GLY A 60 0.94 5.30 20.45
C GLY A 60 0.04 4.97 21.63
N GLY A 61 -0.91 4.05 21.44
CA GLY A 61 -1.77 3.55 22.50
C GLY A 61 -3.24 3.80 22.20
N GLU A 62 -3.96 4.41 23.14
CA GLU A 62 -5.33 4.88 22.92
C GLU A 62 -5.31 6.35 22.48
N GLY A 63 -6.01 6.69 21.39
CA GLY A 63 -6.17 8.06 20.92
C GLY A 63 -5.60 8.21 19.51
N ASN A 64 -5.72 9.42 18.96
CA ASN A 64 -5.21 9.67 17.61
C ASN A 64 -3.79 10.21 17.70
N ASP A 65 -2.81 9.38 17.39
CA ASP A 65 -1.40 9.63 17.61
C ASP A 65 -0.65 10.01 16.34
N VAL A 66 0.49 10.66 16.51
CA VAL A 66 1.44 10.94 15.43
C VAL A 66 2.83 10.46 15.81
N LEU A 67 3.32 9.47 15.06
CA LEU A 67 4.58 8.78 15.33
C LEU A 67 5.58 9.00 14.17
N PHE A 68 6.81 9.35 14.51
CA PHE A 68 7.94 9.46 13.58
C PHE A 68 9.10 8.60 14.07
N GLY A 69 9.53 7.62 13.25
CA GLY A 69 10.71 6.79 13.51
C GLY A 69 11.99 7.62 13.36
N GLY A 70 12.28 8.02 12.13
CA GLY A 70 13.32 8.98 11.81
C GLY A 70 14.47 8.35 11.01
N ALA A 71 15.54 7.95 11.69
CA ALA A 71 16.69 7.35 11.02
C ALA A 71 17.12 6.06 11.71
N GLY A 72 17.03 4.96 10.99
CA GLY A 72 17.37 3.61 11.45
C GLY A 72 16.19 2.68 11.17
N HIS A 73 16.22 1.47 11.70
CA HIS A 73 15.18 0.49 11.44
C HIS A 73 14.16 0.50 12.58
N ASP A 74 13.05 1.20 12.37
CA ASP A 74 12.10 1.53 13.41
C ASP A 74 10.89 0.57 13.43
N SER A 75 10.23 0.49 14.58
CA SER A 75 8.98 -0.25 14.76
C SER A 75 7.93 0.66 15.40
N LEU A 76 6.91 1.03 14.64
CA LEU A 76 5.87 1.97 15.02
C LEU A 76 4.52 1.26 15.10
N PHE A 77 3.80 1.46 16.20
CA PHE A 77 2.48 0.90 16.44
C PHE A 77 1.54 2.02 16.88
N GLY A 78 0.51 2.33 16.10
CA GLY A 78 -0.50 3.36 16.40
C GLY A 78 -1.36 2.94 17.58
N GLY A 79 -2.18 1.91 17.39
CA GLY A 79 -3.01 1.33 18.45
C GLY A 79 -4.49 1.48 18.15
N GLU A 80 -5.21 2.18 19.01
CA GLU A 80 -6.63 2.47 18.86
C GLU A 80 -6.81 3.96 18.56
N GLY A 81 -7.42 4.32 17.43
CA GLY A 81 -7.59 5.71 17.03
C GLY A 81 -7.28 5.88 15.55
N ASP A 82 -7.50 7.08 15.01
CA ASP A 82 -7.04 7.39 13.66
C ASP A 82 -5.61 7.96 13.75
N ASP A 83 -4.61 7.14 13.44
CA ASP A 83 -3.19 7.43 13.67
C ASP A 83 -2.43 7.87 12.42
N VAL A 84 -1.29 8.55 12.61
CA VAL A 84 -0.35 8.90 11.54
C VAL A 84 1.06 8.42 11.88
N LEU A 85 1.58 7.49 11.10
CA LEU A 85 2.89 6.86 11.29
C LEU A 85 3.82 7.17 10.12
N SER A 86 5.07 7.50 10.41
CA SER A 86 6.13 7.74 9.41
C SER A 86 7.44 7.06 9.81
N GLY A 87 7.93 6.11 9.01
CA GLY A 87 9.21 5.43 9.22
C GLY A 87 10.42 6.30 8.89
N ASP A 88 10.31 7.09 7.82
CA ASP A 88 11.33 8.00 7.28
C ASP A 88 12.50 7.30 6.56
N ASN A 89 13.58 6.91 7.25
CA ASN A 89 14.72 6.25 6.60
C ASN A 89 15.10 4.97 7.34
N GLY A 90 15.15 3.88 6.59
CA GLY A 90 15.48 2.56 7.09
C GLY A 90 14.45 1.58 6.57
N ASP A 91 14.70 0.30 6.84
CA ASP A 91 13.70 -0.74 6.60
C ASP A 91 12.83 -0.81 7.86
N ASP A 92 11.63 -0.22 7.79
CA ASP A 92 10.77 0.04 8.95
C ASP A 92 9.57 -0.92 9.02
N ILE A 93 9.01 -1.06 10.23
CA ILE A 93 7.77 -1.82 10.48
C ILE A 93 6.72 -0.89 11.08
N LEU A 94 5.62 -0.69 10.35
CA LEU A 94 4.52 0.18 10.77
C LEU A 94 3.22 -0.62 10.89
N SER A 95 2.48 -0.41 11.98
CA SER A 95 1.15 -0.97 12.20
C SER A 95 0.20 0.11 12.70
N GLY A 96 -0.87 0.39 11.96
CA GLY A 96 -1.91 1.35 12.34
C GLY A 96 -2.72 0.83 13.53
N GLY A 97 -3.45 -0.26 13.32
CA GLY A 97 -4.21 -0.92 14.37
C GLY A 97 -5.71 -0.82 14.11
N ALA A 98 -6.44 -0.11 14.95
CA ALA A 98 -7.87 0.08 14.81
C ALA A 98 -8.21 1.55 14.63
N GLY A 99 -8.93 1.89 13.57
CA GLY A 99 -9.21 3.26 13.15
C GLY A 99 -8.77 3.45 11.69
N ASN A 100 -8.91 4.66 11.18
CA ASN A 100 -8.53 4.96 9.79
C ASN A 100 -7.14 5.61 9.81
N ASP A 101 -6.13 4.81 9.52
CA ASP A 101 -4.74 5.17 9.75
C ASP A 101 -4.05 5.67 8.48
N VAL A 102 -3.00 6.46 8.67
CA VAL A 102 -2.10 6.89 7.58
C VAL A 102 -0.68 6.42 7.89
N LEU A 103 -0.16 5.52 7.06
CA LEU A 103 1.17 4.93 7.22
C LEU A 103 2.07 5.31 6.05
N LEU A 104 3.23 5.88 6.35
CA LEU A 104 4.26 6.27 5.38
C LEU A 104 5.57 5.53 5.70
N GLY A 105 6.00 4.61 4.83
CA GLY A 105 7.27 3.88 4.99
C GLY A 105 8.46 4.82 4.84
N GLY A 106 8.67 5.34 3.63
CA GLY A 106 9.68 6.34 3.35
C GLY A 106 10.77 5.81 2.44
N ASN A 107 11.98 5.61 2.97
CA ASN A 107 13.10 5.04 2.22
C ASN A 107 13.61 3.78 2.90
N GLY A 108 13.71 2.69 2.17
CA GLY A 108 14.13 1.38 2.67
C GLY A 108 13.08 0.36 2.29
N ASP A 109 13.34 -0.91 2.55
CA ASP A 109 12.37 -1.97 2.28
C ASP A 109 11.40 -2.07 3.48
N ASP A 110 10.23 -1.42 3.39
CA ASP A 110 9.32 -1.22 4.51
C ASP A 110 8.21 -2.29 4.60
N THR A 111 7.68 -2.52 5.80
CA THR A 111 6.50 -3.37 6.04
C THR A 111 5.40 -2.58 6.76
N LEU A 112 4.27 -2.38 6.08
CA LEU A 112 3.13 -1.60 6.55
C LEU A 112 1.89 -2.47 6.70
N GLN A 113 1.20 -2.35 7.84
CA GLN A 113 -0.08 -2.98 8.10
C GLN A 113 -1.10 -1.93 8.59
N GLY A 114 -2.18 -1.70 7.84
CA GLY A 114 -3.26 -0.78 8.23
C GLY A 114 -4.02 -1.31 9.44
N GLY A 115 -4.73 -2.42 9.25
CA GLY A 115 -5.44 -3.11 10.32
C GLY A 115 -6.95 -3.08 10.09
N ALA A 116 -7.68 -2.35 10.91
CA ALA A 116 -9.14 -2.27 10.84
C ALA A 116 -9.59 -0.82 10.70
N GLY A 117 -10.24 -0.50 9.59
CA GLY A 117 -10.67 0.85 9.22
C GLY A 117 -10.34 1.10 7.76
N ASP A 118 -10.72 2.26 7.24
CA ASP A 118 -10.38 2.64 5.86
C ASP A 118 -8.98 3.31 5.86
N ASP A 119 -7.92 2.54 5.59
CA ASP A 119 -6.53 2.96 5.80
C ASP A 119 -5.86 3.53 4.53
N VAL A 120 -4.81 4.33 4.72
CA VAL A 120 -3.95 4.84 3.64
C VAL A 120 -2.50 4.46 3.90
N LEU A 121 -1.94 3.63 3.02
CA LEU A 121 -0.57 3.12 3.12
C LEU A 121 0.27 3.57 1.92
N GLN A 122 1.45 4.12 2.18
CA GLN A 122 2.44 4.46 1.16
C GLN A 122 3.81 3.85 1.52
N GLY A 123 4.33 2.97 0.67
CA GLY A 123 5.65 2.33 0.85
C GLY A 123 6.78 3.33 0.65
N GLY A 124 6.90 3.88 -0.56
CA GLY A 124 7.85 4.94 -0.89
C GLY A 124 8.96 4.46 -1.80
N ASN A 125 10.19 4.39 -1.29
CA ASN A 125 11.35 3.90 -2.04
C ASN A 125 11.86 2.60 -1.41
N GLY A 126 11.84 1.49 -2.13
CA GLY A 126 12.24 0.21 -1.60
C GLY A 126 11.39 -0.89 -2.20
N ASN A 127 11.61 -2.12 -1.77
CA ASN A 127 10.71 -3.22 -2.09
C ASN A 127 9.81 -3.43 -0.87
N ASP A 128 8.64 -2.81 -0.92
CA ASP A 128 7.78 -2.65 0.24
C ASP A 128 6.72 -3.75 0.31
N ILE A 129 6.26 -4.04 1.53
CA ILE A 129 5.15 -4.96 1.78
C ILE A 129 4.03 -4.18 2.46
N LEU A 130 2.90 -4.03 1.79
CA LEU A 130 1.73 -3.29 2.28
C LEU A 130 0.54 -4.23 2.42
N GLN A 131 -0.09 -4.20 3.59
CA GLN A 131 -1.34 -4.91 3.87
C GLN A 131 -2.38 -3.94 4.44
N GLY A 132 -3.48 -3.71 3.71
CA GLY A 132 -4.58 -2.84 4.13
C GLY A 132 -5.30 -3.42 5.34
N GLY A 133 -5.95 -4.58 5.17
CA GLY A 133 -6.60 -5.29 6.26
C GLY A 133 -8.11 -5.34 6.06
N ALA A 134 -8.87 -4.68 6.93
CA ALA A 134 -10.32 -4.67 6.86
C ALA A 134 -10.84 -3.24 6.75
N GLY A 135 -11.57 -2.94 5.69
CA GLY A 135 -12.02 -1.60 5.35
C GLY A 135 -11.73 -1.32 3.87
N ASN A 136 -12.03 -0.12 3.40
CA ASN A 136 -11.75 0.26 2.02
C ASN A 136 -10.42 1.00 2.00
N ASP A 137 -9.36 0.30 1.66
CA ASP A 137 -8.00 0.76 1.83
C ASP A 137 -7.43 1.38 0.55
N ILE A 138 -6.47 2.28 0.71
CA ILE A 138 -5.68 2.86 -0.38
C ILE A 138 -4.21 2.52 -0.17
N LEU A 139 -3.64 1.72 -1.08
CA LEU A 139 -2.26 1.26 -1.01
C LEU A 139 -1.47 1.79 -2.22
N GLU A 140 -0.32 2.42 -1.96
CA GLU A 140 0.64 2.87 -2.96
C GLU A 140 2.04 2.31 -2.65
N GLY A 141 2.57 1.43 -3.51
CA GLY A 141 3.91 0.84 -3.35
C GLY A 141 5.00 1.88 -3.51
N GLY A 142 5.09 2.49 -4.69
CA GLY A 142 6.00 3.60 -4.97
C GLY A 142 7.09 3.22 -5.96
N ASN A 143 8.36 3.22 -5.55
CA ASN A 143 9.47 2.77 -6.38
C ASN A 143 10.11 1.51 -5.80
N GLY A 144 10.21 0.47 -6.62
CA GLY A 144 10.83 -0.81 -6.30
C GLY A 144 9.84 -1.91 -6.60
N ASN A 145 10.15 -3.15 -6.21
CA ASN A 145 9.27 -4.28 -6.51
C ASN A 145 8.41 -4.58 -5.28
N ASP A 146 7.19 -4.06 -5.29
CA ASP A 146 6.35 -4.01 -4.10
C ASP A 146 5.34 -5.17 -4.06
N VAL A 147 4.88 -5.50 -2.85
CA VAL A 147 3.81 -6.47 -2.61
C VAL A 147 2.67 -5.80 -1.86
N LEU A 148 1.52 -5.67 -2.52
CA LEU A 148 0.34 -5.01 -1.99
C LEU A 148 -0.79 -6.03 -1.83
N GLN A 149 -1.40 -6.05 -0.64
CA GLN A 149 -2.60 -6.82 -0.33
C GLN A 149 -3.68 -5.90 0.25
N GLY A 150 -4.81 -5.74 -0.44
CA GLY A 150 -5.94 -4.94 0.03
C GLY A 150 -6.59 -5.57 1.27
N GLY A 151 -7.28 -6.68 1.08
CA GLY A 151 -7.87 -7.45 2.19
C GLY A 151 -9.38 -7.58 2.06
N ASP A 152 -10.11 -7.23 3.12
CA ASP A 152 -11.57 -7.21 3.14
C ASP A 152 -12.06 -5.77 2.88
N GLY A 153 -12.83 -5.54 1.83
CA GLY A 153 -13.40 -4.23 1.49
C GLY A 153 -13.12 -3.87 0.04
N ASN A 154 -13.51 -2.66 -0.38
CA ASN A 154 -13.30 -2.22 -1.75
C ASN A 154 -12.03 -1.38 -1.82
N ASP A 155 -10.94 -2.00 -2.24
CA ASP A 155 -9.60 -1.43 -2.12
C ASP A 155 -9.11 -0.77 -3.40
N VAL A 156 -8.17 0.16 -3.27
CA VAL A 156 -7.46 0.78 -4.39
C VAL A 156 -5.96 0.52 -4.23
N LEU A 157 -5.39 -0.27 -5.13
CA LEU A 157 -3.98 -0.66 -5.10
C LEU A 157 -3.24 -0.06 -6.30
N THR A 158 -2.13 0.61 -6.03
CA THR A 158 -1.19 1.16 -7.02
C THR A 158 0.22 0.65 -6.74
N GLY A 159 0.79 -0.16 -7.62
CA GLY A 159 2.17 -0.66 -7.46
C GLY A 159 3.19 0.46 -7.64
N GLY A 160 3.17 1.11 -8.81
CA GLY A 160 3.97 2.31 -9.08
C GLY A 160 5.07 2.05 -10.09
N ARG A 161 6.32 1.96 -9.67
CA ARG A 161 7.46 1.62 -10.55
C ARG A 161 8.18 0.40 -10.03
N GLY A 162 8.37 -0.59 -10.90
CA GLY A 162 9.06 -1.82 -10.60
C GLY A 162 8.17 -2.99 -10.99
N ASP A 163 8.64 -4.21 -10.77
CA ASP A 163 7.82 -5.39 -11.05
C ASP A 163 7.01 -5.74 -9.78
N ASP A 164 5.73 -5.36 -9.74
CA ASP A 164 4.91 -5.37 -8.53
C ASP A 164 3.96 -6.59 -8.45
N ILE A 165 3.52 -6.93 -7.23
CA ILE A 165 2.49 -7.95 -6.98
C ILE A 165 1.33 -7.30 -6.22
N LEU A 166 0.15 -7.26 -6.85
CA LEU A 166 -1.06 -6.70 -6.27
C LEU A 166 -2.13 -7.78 -6.11
N GLN A 167 -2.68 -7.88 -4.91
CA GLN A 167 -3.83 -8.72 -4.58
C GLN A 167 -4.93 -7.88 -3.94
N GLY A 168 -6.07 -7.72 -4.62
CA GLY A 168 -7.23 -6.98 -4.11
C GLY A 168 -7.80 -7.64 -2.85
N GLY A 169 -8.43 -8.80 -3.01
CA GLY A 169 -8.91 -9.58 -1.88
C GLY A 169 -10.41 -9.87 -2.00
N ALA A 170 -11.20 -9.37 -1.06
CA ALA A 170 -12.64 -9.54 -1.03
C ALA A 170 -13.33 -8.19 -1.08
N GLY A 171 -14.11 -7.95 -2.12
CA GLY A 171 -14.76 -6.66 -2.38
C GLY A 171 -14.56 -6.27 -3.83
N ASP A 172 -15.10 -5.13 -4.23
CA ASP A 172 -14.93 -4.62 -5.59
C ASP A 172 -13.67 -3.75 -5.65
N ASP A 173 -12.55 -4.32 -6.11
CA ASP A 173 -11.23 -3.69 -6.01
C ASP A 173 -10.80 -2.97 -7.30
N VAL A 174 -9.89 -2.00 -7.18
CA VAL A 174 -9.25 -1.33 -8.31
C VAL A 174 -7.74 -1.52 -8.24
N LEU A 175 -7.17 -2.21 -9.23
CA LEU A 175 -5.76 -2.54 -9.29
C LEU A 175 -5.08 -1.82 -10.44
N PHE A 176 -4.00 -1.10 -10.14
CA PHE A 176 -3.14 -0.43 -11.09
C PHE A 176 -1.69 -0.86 -10.84
N GLY A 177 -1.17 -1.74 -11.71
CA GLY A 177 0.20 -2.24 -11.58
C GLY A 177 1.23 -1.11 -11.58
N GLY A 178 1.38 -0.44 -12.72
CA GLY A 178 2.36 0.64 -12.81
C GLY A 178 3.29 0.44 -13.99
N GLN A 179 4.49 1.00 -13.89
CA GLN A 179 5.56 0.75 -14.83
C GLN A 179 6.31 -0.50 -14.39
N GLY A 180 6.31 -1.57 -15.17
CA GLY A 180 6.90 -2.80 -14.69
C GLY A 180 6.56 -4.02 -15.50
N ASN A 181 6.60 -5.18 -14.87
CA ASN A 181 5.90 -6.36 -15.34
C ASN A 181 5.16 -6.90 -14.13
N ASP A 182 3.90 -6.50 -14.01
CA ASP A 182 3.18 -6.65 -12.76
C ASP A 182 2.36 -7.94 -12.72
N ILE A 183 2.11 -8.44 -11.51
CA ILE A 183 1.21 -9.58 -11.27
C ILE A 183 0.01 -9.06 -10.50
N LEU A 184 -1.18 -9.18 -11.10
CA LEU A 184 -2.42 -8.67 -10.57
C LEU A 184 -3.41 -9.81 -10.31
N ALA A 185 -4.01 -9.82 -9.13
CA ALA A 185 -5.11 -10.71 -8.77
C ALA A 185 -6.21 -9.91 -8.07
N GLY A 186 -7.42 -9.92 -8.64
CA GLY A 186 -8.55 -9.15 -8.09
C GLY A 186 -9.11 -9.84 -6.86
N GLY A 187 -9.26 -11.16 -6.92
CA GLY A 187 -9.86 -11.95 -5.85
C GLY A 187 -11.36 -12.13 -6.04
N ALA A 188 -12.14 -11.73 -5.05
CA ALA A 188 -13.58 -11.96 -5.02
C ALA A 188 -14.34 -10.64 -5.06
N GLY A 189 -15.04 -10.37 -6.16
CA GLY A 189 -15.88 -9.20 -6.31
C GLY A 189 -16.02 -8.86 -7.77
N ASN A 190 -16.33 -7.60 -8.08
CA ASN A 190 -16.28 -7.07 -9.44
C ASN A 190 -15.08 -6.13 -9.54
N ASP A 191 -13.96 -6.69 -9.96
CA ASP A 191 -12.68 -5.97 -9.88
C ASP A 191 -12.39 -5.17 -11.14
N VAL A 192 -11.58 -4.13 -11.02
CA VAL A 192 -11.13 -3.29 -12.14
C VAL A 192 -9.62 -3.30 -12.24
N PHE A 193 -9.11 -3.90 -13.31
CA PHE A 193 -7.68 -3.89 -13.64
C PHE A 193 -7.38 -2.75 -14.61
N VAL A 194 -6.58 -1.78 -14.18
CA VAL A 194 -6.28 -0.55 -14.93
C VAL A 194 -4.88 -0.64 -15.55
N PHE A 195 -4.80 -0.47 -16.87
CA PHE A 195 -3.53 -0.50 -17.63
C PHE A 195 -3.29 0.82 -18.37
N HIS A 196 -2.02 1.19 -18.55
CA HIS A 196 -1.60 2.40 -19.23
C HIS A 196 -0.46 2.14 -20.22
N GLY A 197 -0.01 3.18 -20.92
CA GLY A 197 1.06 3.06 -21.90
C GLY A 197 2.42 3.08 -21.21
N GLY A 198 3.31 2.15 -21.57
CA GLY A 198 4.59 1.98 -20.90
C GLY A 198 4.49 1.22 -19.57
N GLY A 199 3.39 0.50 -19.35
CA GLY A 199 3.20 -0.37 -18.20
C GLY A 199 4.01 -1.66 -18.24
N GLY A 200 4.49 -2.08 -19.42
CA GLY A 200 5.28 -3.28 -19.64
C GLY A 200 4.44 -4.55 -19.83
N ASN A 201 4.85 -5.69 -19.26
CA ASN A 201 4.23 -7.00 -19.54
C ASN A 201 3.53 -7.58 -18.31
N ASP A 202 2.25 -7.29 -18.19
CA ASP A 202 1.49 -7.60 -16.98
C ASP A 202 0.78 -8.95 -17.07
N LEU A 203 0.56 -9.57 -15.91
CA LEU A 203 -0.09 -10.86 -15.75
C LEU A 203 -1.30 -10.72 -14.82
N VAL A 204 -2.49 -10.95 -15.35
CA VAL A 204 -3.73 -11.06 -14.56
C VAL A 204 -4.02 -12.54 -14.29
N LEU A 205 -4.07 -12.92 -13.02
CA LEU A 205 -4.10 -14.34 -12.60
C LEU A 205 -5.49 -14.96 -12.54
N ASP A 206 -6.51 -14.21 -12.15
CA ASP A 206 -7.80 -14.75 -11.71
C ASP A 206 -9.02 -14.02 -12.28
N PHE A 207 -8.84 -13.27 -13.36
CA PHE A 207 -9.90 -12.52 -14.04
C PHE A 207 -11.20 -13.34 -14.22
N ASP A 208 -12.29 -12.93 -13.57
CA ASP A 208 -13.63 -13.46 -13.77
C ASP A 208 -14.38 -12.64 -14.82
N ALA A 209 -14.64 -13.29 -15.94
CA ALA A 209 -15.38 -12.72 -17.03
C ALA A 209 -16.76 -12.17 -16.65
N GLY A 210 -17.45 -12.85 -15.74
CA GLY A 210 -18.82 -12.51 -15.36
C GLY A 210 -18.95 -11.21 -14.56
N SER A 211 -17.87 -10.73 -13.95
CA SER A 211 -17.86 -9.62 -12.99
C SER A 211 -16.80 -8.57 -13.29
N ASP A 212 -15.59 -9.00 -13.64
CA ASP A 212 -14.42 -8.13 -13.65
C ASP A 212 -14.33 -7.30 -14.93
N MET A 213 -13.64 -6.18 -14.80
CA MET A 213 -13.41 -5.25 -15.87
C MET A 213 -11.92 -4.99 -16.06
N MET A 214 -11.52 -4.95 -17.32
CA MET A 214 -10.25 -4.34 -17.70
C MET A 214 -10.52 -2.91 -18.14
N GLN A 215 -9.71 -1.97 -17.68
CA GLN A 215 -9.75 -0.57 -18.07
C GLN A 215 -8.42 -0.16 -18.68
N ILE A 216 -8.50 0.53 -19.80
CA ILE A 216 -7.34 1.00 -20.54
C ILE A 216 -7.29 2.53 -20.44
N ALA A 217 -6.28 3.06 -19.77
CA ALA A 217 -6.13 4.48 -19.49
C ALA A 217 -5.89 5.30 -20.77
N SER A 218 -6.36 6.55 -20.74
CA SER A 218 -6.37 7.44 -21.92
C SER A 218 -4.98 7.93 -22.38
N ASP A 219 -3.94 7.63 -21.62
CA ASP A 219 -2.55 8.06 -21.84
C ASP A 219 -1.73 7.11 -22.74
N ILE A 220 -2.34 6.03 -23.24
CA ILE A 220 -1.82 5.14 -24.31
C ILE A 220 -1.60 5.86 -25.67
N ASN A 221 -1.60 7.19 -25.67
CA ASN A 221 -1.38 8.02 -26.85
C ASN A 221 -0.04 7.69 -27.52
N GLY A 222 -0.12 7.15 -28.74
CA GLY A 222 1.03 6.84 -29.59
C GLY A 222 1.31 5.35 -29.78
N THR A 223 0.58 4.46 -29.10
CA THR A 223 0.71 3.00 -29.30
C THR A 223 -0.18 2.46 -30.43
N GLY A 224 -1.16 3.27 -30.85
CA GLY A 224 -2.13 2.90 -31.89
C GLY A 224 -3.31 2.07 -31.37
N VAL A 225 -3.48 1.95 -30.06
CA VAL A 225 -4.74 1.56 -29.42
C VAL A 225 -5.60 2.83 -29.30
N ALA A 226 -6.74 2.88 -29.99
CA ALA A 226 -7.59 4.09 -30.05
C ALA A 226 -9.00 3.87 -29.50
N SER A 227 -9.36 2.63 -29.21
CA SER A 227 -10.70 2.24 -28.76
C SER A 227 -10.69 0.89 -28.07
N ALA A 228 -11.79 0.56 -27.38
CA ALA A 228 -11.96 -0.77 -26.81
C ALA A 228 -11.89 -1.86 -27.90
N ASP A 229 -12.52 -1.62 -29.06
CA ASP A 229 -12.49 -2.55 -30.20
C ASP A 229 -11.06 -2.85 -30.70
N ASP A 230 -10.13 -1.88 -30.62
CA ASP A 230 -8.75 -2.08 -31.04
C ASP A 230 -8.00 -3.05 -30.13
N VAL A 231 -8.28 -3.04 -28.83
CA VAL A 231 -7.66 -3.94 -27.84
C VAL A 231 -8.15 -5.36 -28.05
N ALA A 232 -9.46 -5.56 -28.20
CA ALA A 232 -10.04 -6.87 -28.48
C ALA A 232 -9.48 -7.45 -29.79
N ALA A 233 -9.31 -6.63 -30.82
CA ALA A 233 -8.70 -7.05 -32.08
C ALA A 233 -7.21 -7.42 -31.99
N ARG A 234 -6.53 -7.01 -30.91
CA ARG A 234 -5.12 -7.29 -30.62
C ARG A 234 -4.91 -8.50 -29.70
N ALA A 235 -5.98 -9.07 -29.15
CA ALA A 235 -5.91 -10.26 -28.33
C ALA A 235 -5.55 -11.50 -29.18
N THR A 236 -4.66 -12.34 -28.67
CA THR A 236 -4.33 -13.65 -29.25
C THR A 236 -4.32 -14.72 -28.18
N THR A 237 -4.76 -15.94 -28.52
CA THR A 237 -4.74 -17.06 -27.56
C THR A 237 -3.40 -17.78 -27.62
N VAL A 238 -2.64 -17.76 -26.53
CA VAL A 238 -1.34 -18.45 -26.38
C VAL A 238 -1.39 -19.36 -25.15
N GLY A 239 -1.27 -20.67 -25.34
CA GLY A 239 -1.25 -21.61 -24.22
C GLY A 239 -2.55 -21.70 -23.41
N GLY A 240 -3.67 -21.21 -23.94
CA GLY A 240 -4.95 -21.12 -23.23
C GLY A 240 -5.19 -19.81 -22.50
N ASN A 241 -4.27 -18.85 -22.65
CA ASN A 241 -4.36 -17.50 -22.08
C ASN A 241 -4.55 -16.47 -23.20
N ALA A 242 -5.23 -15.37 -22.90
CA ALA A 242 -5.35 -14.24 -23.77
C ALA A 242 -4.10 -13.37 -23.59
N VAL A 243 -3.46 -13.03 -24.70
CA VAL A 243 -2.30 -12.13 -24.74
C VAL A 243 -2.68 -10.94 -25.61
N ILE A 244 -2.75 -9.77 -25.00
CA ILE A 244 -3.18 -8.51 -25.60
C ILE A 244 -1.94 -7.64 -25.82
N ASP A 245 -1.64 -7.31 -27.08
CA ASP A 245 -0.53 -6.41 -27.44
C ASP A 245 -0.98 -4.94 -27.38
N LEU A 246 -0.49 -4.18 -26.42
CA LEU A 246 -0.82 -2.76 -26.25
C LEU A 246 0.05 -1.84 -27.13
N GLY A 247 1.03 -2.40 -27.86
CA GLY A 247 2.01 -1.67 -28.66
C GLY A 247 3.28 -1.32 -27.89
N HIS A 248 4.34 -0.95 -28.61
CA HIS A 248 5.67 -0.60 -28.07
C HIS A 248 6.37 -1.66 -27.19
N GLY A 249 5.87 -2.89 -27.19
CA GLY A 249 6.43 -3.99 -26.41
C GLY A 249 5.69 -4.25 -25.10
N ASP A 250 4.61 -3.53 -24.84
CA ASP A 250 3.74 -3.73 -23.68
C ASP A 250 2.68 -4.81 -23.98
N THR A 251 2.44 -5.70 -23.02
CA THR A 251 1.44 -6.77 -23.16
C THR A 251 0.65 -6.99 -21.89
N ILE A 252 -0.59 -7.46 -22.03
CA ILE A 252 -1.36 -8.00 -20.91
C ILE A 252 -1.61 -9.48 -21.18
N THR A 253 -1.24 -10.34 -20.23
CA THR A 253 -1.57 -11.76 -20.25
C THR A 253 -2.66 -12.04 -19.23
N VAL A 254 -3.81 -12.54 -19.68
CA VAL A 254 -4.92 -12.94 -18.81
C VAL A 254 -4.97 -14.45 -18.74
N VAL A 255 -4.74 -15.01 -17.56
CA VAL A 255 -4.66 -16.46 -17.36
C VAL A 255 -6.05 -17.08 -17.44
N GLY A 256 -6.16 -18.19 -18.17
CA GLY A 256 -7.39 -18.99 -18.23
C GLY A 256 -8.53 -18.40 -19.09
N VAL A 257 -8.33 -17.21 -19.65
CA VAL A 257 -9.24 -16.54 -20.59
C VAL A 257 -8.69 -16.70 -22.02
N THR A 258 -9.55 -16.87 -23.03
CA THR A 258 -9.11 -16.88 -24.44
C THR A 258 -9.39 -15.54 -25.13
N ALA A 259 -8.72 -15.27 -26.25
CA ALA A 259 -8.93 -14.03 -27.00
C ALA A 259 -10.38 -13.88 -27.49
N GLU A 260 -11.08 -14.99 -27.74
CA GLU A 260 -12.49 -15.00 -28.13
C GLU A 260 -13.43 -14.55 -27.02
N ASP A 261 -13.00 -14.65 -25.77
CA ASP A 261 -13.80 -14.27 -24.60
C ASP A 261 -13.68 -12.75 -24.33
N ILE A 262 -12.61 -12.10 -24.81
CA ILE A 262 -12.42 -10.64 -24.69
C ILE A 262 -13.43 -9.89 -25.56
N GLN A 263 -14.38 -9.19 -24.92
CA GLN A 263 -15.38 -8.38 -25.61
C GLN A 263 -15.25 -6.90 -25.26
N SER A 264 -15.45 -6.03 -26.24
CA SER A 264 -15.49 -4.59 -26.02
C SER A 264 -16.83 -4.16 -25.40
N ASP A 265 -16.79 -3.42 -24.28
CA ASP A 265 -17.96 -2.66 -23.80
C ASP A 265 -17.85 -1.20 -24.29
N PRO A 266 -18.93 -0.64 -24.89
CA PRO A 266 -18.95 0.73 -25.39
C PRO A 266 -18.74 1.84 -24.35
N ASN A 267 -18.71 1.54 -23.04
CA ASN A 267 -18.46 2.51 -21.98
C ASN A 267 -16.98 2.67 -21.58
N SER A 268 -16.04 2.16 -22.38
CA SER A 268 -14.58 2.19 -22.12
C SER A 268 -14.10 1.22 -21.04
N TYR A 269 -14.98 0.32 -20.63
CA TYR A 269 -14.67 -0.87 -19.87
C TYR A 269 -14.58 -2.05 -20.83
N PHE A 270 -13.88 -3.12 -20.46
CA PHE A 270 -14.04 -4.42 -21.10
C PHE A 270 -14.78 -5.33 -20.16
N THR A 271 -15.69 -6.14 -20.70
CA THR A 271 -16.25 -7.29 -20.01
C THR A 271 -15.87 -8.52 -20.82
N VAL A 272 -15.68 -9.66 -20.17
CA VAL A 272 -15.45 -10.93 -20.87
C VAL A 272 -16.77 -11.70 -20.74
N ALA A 273 -17.24 -12.40 -21.77
CA ALA A 273 -18.60 -13.01 -21.74
C ALA A 273 -18.60 -14.52 -21.50
#